data_AF-A0A5M8PNI4-F1
#
_entry.id   AF-A0A5M8PNI4-F1
#
_cell.length_a   1.000
_cell.length_b   1.000
_cell.length_c   1.000
_cell.angle_alpha   90.00
_cell.angle_beta   90.00
_cell.angle_gamma   90.00
#
_symmetry.space_group_name_H-M   'P 1'
#
loop_
_entity.id
_entity.type
_entity.pdbx_description
1 polymer ?
#
loop_
_entity_poly.entity_id
_entity_poly.type
_entity_poly.pdbx_seq_one_letter_code
_entity_poly.pdbx_strand_id
1 'polypeptide(L)'
;MAKTVLARVKRHRDLFEYKEIDVLKPRQKQWKDLYEFDTPVLHVQRIHHTYSKPDIATEARKLMHRFTEEEVEALIEEAEGHA
;
A
#
# COMPACT_ATOMS: atom_id res chain seq x y z
N MET A 1 14.83 -3.58 0.03
CA MET A 1 14.00 -4.81 0.01
C MET A 1 12.57 -4.51 -0.48
N ALA A 2 11.77 -3.73 0.26
CA ALA A 2 10.38 -3.38 -0.13
C ALA A 2 10.19 -2.82 -1.55
N LYS A 3 11.01 -1.84 -1.97
CA LYS A 3 10.92 -1.25 -3.32
C LYS A 3 11.17 -2.26 -4.45
N THR A 4 12.05 -3.23 -4.21
CA THR A 4 12.39 -4.27 -5.20
C THR A 4 11.22 -5.23 -5.42
N VAL A 5 10.55 -5.62 -4.34
CA VAL A 5 9.34 -6.46 -4.36
C VAL A 5 8.25 -5.77 -5.19
N LEU A 6 7.96 -4.50 -4.90
CA LEU A 6 6.95 -3.72 -5.63
C LEU A 6 7.29 -3.55 -7.11
N ALA A 7 8.57 -3.36 -7.45
CA ALA A 7 9.03 -3.25 -8.83
C ALA A 7 8.96 -4.58 -9.60
N ARG A 8 8.90 -5.73 -8.91
CA ARG A 8 8.64 -7.03 -9.54
C ARG A 8 7.15 -7.22 -9.75
N VAL A 9 6.33 -7.02 -8.72
CA VAL A 9 4.86 -7.11 -8.82
C VAL A 9 4.31 -6.18 -9.92
N LYS A 10 4.80 -4.94 -10.01
CA LYS A 10 4.40 -3.98 -11.07
C LYS A 10 4.79 -4.43 -12.48
N ARG A 11 5.80 -5.29 -12.65
CA ARG A 11 6.14 -5.87 -13.95
C ARG A 11 5.21 -7.00 -14.37
N HIS A 12 4.56 -7.65 -13.41
CA HIS A 12 3.63 -8.76 -13.66
C HIS A 12 2.17 -8.28 -13.73
N ARG A 13 1.81 -7.19 -13.05
CA ARG A 13 0.47 -6.60 -13.03
C ARG A 13 0.48 -5.16 -13.56
N ASP A 14 -0.19 -4.95 -14.70
CA ASP A 14 -0.24 -3.66 -15.41
C ASP A 14 -1.35 -2.70 -14.92
N LEU A 15 -2.20 -3.10 -13.97
CA LEU A 15 -3.49 -2.41 -13.69
C LEU A 15 -3.68 -1.99 -12.22
N PHE A 16 -2.68 -1.37 -11.59
CA PHE A 16 -2.88 -0.70 -10.30
C PHE A 16 -2.11 0.61 -10.20
N GLU A 17 -2.74 1.61 -9.57
CA GLU A 17 -2.08 2.88 -9.28
C GLU A 17 -1.12 2.71 -8.10
N TYR A 18 0.17 2.98 -8.34
CA TYR A 18 1.20 2.92 -7.31
C TYR A 18 1.61 4.33 -6.88
N LYS A 19 1.52 4.62 -5.58
CA LYS A 19 1.88 5.91 -5.00
C LYS A 19 2.80 5.75 -3.79
N GLU A 20 3.98 6.36 -3.86
CA GLU A 20 4.91 6.44 -2.73
C GLU A 20 4.61 7.68 -1.88
N ILE A 21 4.41 7.46 -0.58
CA ILE A 21 4.26 8.53 0.40
C ILE A 21 5.49 8.53 1.30
N ASP A 22 6.23 9.64 1.27
CA ASP A 22 7.30 9.89 2.22
C ASP A 22 6.71 10.46 3.51
N VAL A 23 6.58 9.60 4.52
CA VAL A 23 6.00 9.93 5.82
C VAL A 23 6.84 10.94 6.60
N LEU A 24 8.13 11.11 6.28
CA LEU A 24 9.01 12.06 6.95
C LEU A 24 8.80 13.49 6.44
N LYS A 25 8.10 13.68 5.31
CA LYS A 25 7.83 15.03 4.79
C LYS A 25 6.86 15.80 5.70
N PRO A 26 7.09 17.11 5.90
CA PRO A 26 6.29 17.93 6.82
C PRO A 26 4.81 18.04 6.41
N ARG A 27 4.48 17.82 5.12
CA ARG A 27 3.09 17.76 4.61
C ARG A 27 2.35 16.47 4.94
N GLN A 28 3.02 15.45 5.48
CA GLN A 28 2.47 14.13 5.74
C GLN A 28 2.37 13.84 7.25
N LYS A 29 2.08 14.86 8.07
CA LYS A 29 1.98 14.73 9.54
C LYS A 29 1.08 13.57 9.98
N GLN A 30 -0.02 13.33 9.27
CA GLN A 30 -0.95 12.23 9.54
C GLN A 30 -0.32 10.84 9.36
N TRP A 31 0.53 10.66 8.35
CA TRP A 31 1.24 9.39 8.11
C TRP A 31 2.49 9.27 8.97
N LYS A 32 3.13 10.41 9.26
CA LYS A 32 4.29 10.51 10.15
C LYS A 32 3.94 9.98 11.53
N ASP A 33 2.90 10.53 12.15
CA ASP A 33 2.46 10.16 13.51
C ASP A 33 2.14 8.66 13.66
N LEU A 34 1.67 8.03 12.57
CA LEU A 34 1.31 6.61 12.54
C LEU A 34 2.47 5.67 12.21
N TYR A 35 3.38 6.08 11.33
CA TYR A 35 4.34 5.17 10.71
C TYR A 35 5.80 5.65 10.73
N GLU A 36 6.14 6.76 11.41
CA GLU A 36 7.52 7.25 11.48
C GLU A 36 8.51 6.24 12.07
N PHE A 37 8.02 5.31 12.90
CA PHE A 37 8.80 4.25 13.52
C PHE A 37 8.63 2.88 12.85
N ASP A 38 7.60 2.71 12.01
CA ASP A 38 7.17 1.41 11.46
C ASP A 38 7.38 1.29 9.94
N THR A 39 8.22 2.15 9.34
CA THR A 39 8.58 2.03 7.92
C THR A 39 9.47 0.80 7.64
N PRO A 40 9.26 0.06 6.53
CA PRO A 40 8.29 0.29 5.46
C PRO A 40 6.89 -0.29 5.73
N VAL A 41 5.84 0.44 5.30
CA VAL A 41 4.44 0.00 5.30
C VAL A 41 3.89 0.08 3.87
N LEU A 42 3.16 -0.94 3.45
CA LEU A 42 2.44 -0.98 2.17
C LEU A 42 0.94 -0.99 2.44
N HIS A 43 0.20 -0.09 1.81
CA HIS A 43 -1.26 -0.08 1.79
C HIS A 43 -1.76 -0.42 0.39
N VAL A 44 -2.70 -1.36 0.32
CA VAL A 44 -3.44 -1.72 -0.89
C VAL A 44 -4.92 -1.52 -0.63
N GLN A 45 -5.57 -0.72 -1.46
CA GLN A 45 -7.00 -0.50 -1.40
C GLN A 45 -7.59 -0.59 -2.80
N ARG A 46 -8.83 -1.08 -2.88
CA ARG A 46 -9.62 -0.97 -4.10
C ARG A 46 -10.12 0.47 -4.23
N ILE A 47 -9.73 1.15 -5.29
CA ILE A 47 -10.25 2.48 -5.60
C ILE A 47 -11.64 2.28 -6.22
N HIS A 48 -12.69 2.34 -5.40
CA HIS A 48 -14.01 2.65 -5.94
C HIS A 48 -14.00 4.13 -6.33
N HIS A 49 -14.45 4.44 -7.54
CA HIS A 49 -14.38 5.76 -8.19
C HIS A 49 -15.30 6.82 -7.53
N THR A 50 -15.53 6.70 -6.24
CA THR A 50 -16.11 7.70 -5.36
C THR A 50 -14.97 8.36 -4.59
N TYR A 51 -15.06 9.67 -4.42
CA TYR A 51 -14.14 10.57 -3.73
C TYR A 51 -13.87 10.24 -2.25
N SER A 52 -13.89 8.98 -1.84
CA SER A 52 -13.50 8.57 -0.50
C SER A 52 -12.02 8.83 -0.36
N LYS A 53 -11.69 9.86 0.44
CA LYS A 53 -10.36 10.02 1.02
C LYS A 53 -9.92 8.64 1.52
N PRO A 54 -8.65 8.24 1.30
CA PRO A 54 -8.13 7.01 1.87
C PRO A 54 -8.25 7.14 3.39
N ASP A 55 -9.36 6.63 3.94
CA ASP A 55 -9.59 6.59 5.38
C ASP A 55 -8.63 5.51 5.88
N ILE A 56 -7.55 5.97 6.50
CA ILE A 56 -6.24 5.31 6.59
C ILE A 56 -6.28 3.91 7.24
N ALA A 57 -7.42 3.48 7.79
CA ALA A 57 -7.46 2.36 8.71
C ALA A 57 -8.50 1.28 8.42
N THR A 58 -9.59 1.54 7.68
CA THR A 58 -10.78 0.67 7.84
C THR A 58 -11.01 -0.30 6.69
N GLU A 59 -10.67 0.06 5.46
CA GLU A 59 -10.88 -0.80 4.27
C GLU A 59 -9.59 -1.11 3.49
N ALA A 60 -8.49 -0.44 3.82
CA ALA A 60 -7.20 -0.68 3.19
C ALA A 60 -6.51 -1.88 3.83
N ARG A 61 -6.13 -2.85 3.00
CA ARG A 61 -5.28 -3.97 3.39
C ARG A 61 -3.85 -3.45 3.53
N LYS A 62 -3.15 -3.83 4.60
CA LYS A 62 -1.81 -3.29 4.90
C LYS A 62 -0.81 -4.37 5.28
N LEU A 63 0.42 -4.23 4.80
CA LEU A 63 1.58 -5.04 5.18
C LEU A 63 2.62 -4.13 5.85
N MET A 64 3.21 -4.60 6.94
CA MET A 64 4.13 -3.81 7.78
C MET A 64 5.48 -4.52 7.91
N HIS A 65 6.55 -3.72 8.02
CA HIS A 65 7.93 -4.11 8.36
C HIS A 65 8.66 -4.92 7.29
N ARG A 66 8.10 -6.04 6.85
CA ARG A 66 8.68 -6.91 5.82
C ARG A 66 7.56 -7.65 5.12
N PHE A 67 7.56 -7.57 3.80
CA PHE A 67 6.62 -8.27 2.94
C PHE A 67 7.35 -8.91 1.77
N THR A 68 6.87 -10.07 1.33
CA THR A 68 7.34 -10.78 0.13
C THR A 68 6.50 -10.42 -1.09
N GLU A 69 6.92 -10.87 -2.28
CA GLU A 69 6.15 -10.70 -3.52
C GLU A 69 4.80 -11.40 -3.43
N GLU A 70 4.78 -12.63 -2.92
CA GLU A 70 3.58 -13.44 -2.73
C GLU A 70 2.58 -12.76 -1.79
N GLU A 71 3.05 -12.17 -0.68
CA GLU A 71 2.18 -11.43 0.24
C GLU A 71 1.56 -10.20 -0.41
N VAL A 72 2.33 -9.49 -1.24
CA VAL A 72 1.83 -8.31 -1.96
C VAL A 72 0.81 -8.73 -3.04
N GLU A 73 1.08 -9.80 -3.77
CA GLU A 73 0.18 -10.33 -4.80
C GLU A 73 -1.14 -10.82 -4.20
N ALA A 74 -1.07 -11.59 -3.11
CA ALA A 74 -2.24 -12.05 -2.37
C ALA A 74 -3.07 -10.86 -1.86
N LEU A 75 -2.41 -9.82 -1.32
CA LEU A 75 -3.10 -8.62 -0.83
C LEU A 75 -3.83 -7.87 -1.95
N ILE A 76 -3.23 -7.81 -3.14
CA ILE A 76 -3.86 -7.19 -4.32
C ILE A 76 -5.05 -8.02 -4.78
N GLU A 77 -4.93 -9.35 -4.82
CA GLU A 77 -6.01 -10.25 -5.20
C GLU A 77 -7.19 -10.17 -4.22
N GLU A 78 -6.90 -10.17 -2.91
CA GLU A 78 -7.89 -9.93 -1.85
C GLU A 78 -8.58 -8.57 -2.02
N ALA A 79 -7.82 -7.52 -2.38
CA ALA A 79 -8.38 -6.19 -2.57
C ALA A 79 -9.23 -6.09 -3.85
N GLU A 80 -8.88 -6.81 -4.92
CA GLU A 80 -9.69 -6.87 -6.14
C GLU A 80 -11.00 -7.65 -5.94
N GLY A 81 -11.04 -8.54 -4.95
CA GLY A 81 -12.22 -9.34 -4.61
C GLY A 81 -12.39 -10.57 -5.50
N HIS A 82 -11.31 -11.13 -6.03
CA HIS A 82 -11.33 -12.51 -6.53
C HIS A 82 -11.27 -13.45 -5.32
N ALA A 83 -12.44 -13.78 -4.77
CA ALA A 83 -12.65 -14.83 -3.78
C ALA A 83 -13.36 -16.03 -4.42
#